data_AF-A0A7S2K452-F1
#
_entry.id   AF-A0A7S2K452-F1
#
_cell.length_a   1.000
_cell.length_b   1.000
_cell.length_c   1.000
_cell.angle_alpha   90.00
_cell.angle_beta   90.00
_cell.angle_gamma   90.00
#
_symmetry.space_group_name_H-M   'P 1'
#
loop_
_entity.id
_entity.type
_entity.pdbx_description
1 polymer ?
#
loop_
_entity_poly.entity_id
_entity_poly.type
_entity_poly.pdbx_seq_one_letter_code
_entity_poly.pdbx_strand_id
1 'polypeptide(L)'
;EEEEEEEELVFELEEPVEEKVEKKMPSLEEELQDTIAVDVVADLFENAPKKSLNDRLHGDIQIGLNDRIAFVKNLFDGSQEDFNRVVSQLNTIKTEKEAKKFINKMVKPDYDWSEKEEFEERFMAIVERKFA
;
A
#
# COMPACT_ATOMS: atom_id res chain seq x y z
N GLU A 1 -34.88 -8.87 47.20
CA GLU A 1 -35.26 -10.15 46.58
C GLU A 1 -36.09 -9.81 45.36
N GLU A 2 -35.94 -10.37 44.18
CA GLU A 2 -35.14 -11.46 43.57
C GLU A 2 -35.66 -11.43 42.09
N GLU A 3 -34.77 -11.46 41.09
CA GLU A 3 -34.63 -12.59 40.14
C GLU A 3 -35.80 -12.69 39.13
N GLU A 4 -35.55 -12.51 37.82
CA GLU A 4 -35.43 -13.59 36.80
C GLU A 4 -36.82 -14.16 36.45
N GLU A 5 -37.22 -14.51 35.22
CA GLU A 5 -36.55 -15.07 34.06
C GLU A 5 -37.58 -15.14 32.90
N GLU A 6 -37.06 -15.28 31.67
CA GLU A 6 -37.59 -16.10 30.56
C GLU A 6 -38.94 -15.78 29.87
N GLU A 7 -38.84 -15.22 28.66
CA GLU A 7 -39.85 -15.42 27.61
C GLU A 7 -39.39 -16.52 26.65
N GLU A 8 -40.06 -17.68 26.71
CA GLU A 8 -39.85 -18.84 25.84
C GLU A 8 -40.63 -18.71 24.50
N LEU A 9 -39.89 -18.97 23.42
CA LEU A 9 -40.26 -19.50 22.11
C LEU A 9 -41.73 -19.89 21.83
N VAL A 10 -42.24 -19.45 20.66
CA VAL A 10 -42.70 -20.33 19.56
C VAL A 10 -43.01 -19.49 18.32
N PHE A 11 -42.35 -19.77 17.19
CA PHE A 11 -42.85 -19.34 15.87
C PHE A 11 -42.95 -20.57 14.97
N GLU A 12 -44.20 -20.87 14.63
CA GLU A 12 -44.70 -22.03 13.91
C GLU A 12 -44.31 -21.93 12.43
N LEU A 13 -43.87 -23.06 11.86
CA LEU A 13 -43.42 -23.18 10.47
C LEU A 13 -44.64 -23.41 9.56
N GLU A 14 -44.86 -22.53 8.59
CA GLU A 14 -45.71 -22.82 7.42
C GLU A 14 -44.90 -22.74 6.12
N GLU A 15 -44.99 -23.82 5.34
CA GLU A 15 -44.29 -24.04 4.07
C GLU A 15 -44.98 -23.31 2.90
N PRO A 16 -44.22 -22.77 1.92
CA PRO A 16 -44.78 -22.46 0.61
C PRO A 16 -44.32 -23.42 -0.49
N VAL A 17 -45.31 -23.72 -1.34
CA VAL A 17 -45.43 -24.74 -2.39
C VAL A 17 -44.52 -24.50 -3.61
N GLU A 18 -44.09 -25.60 -4.24
CA GLU A 18 -43.33 -25.68 -5.50
C GLU A 18 -43.97 -24.90 -6.67
N GLU A 19 -43.15 -24.11 -7.39
CA GLU A 19 -43.39 -23.78 -8.80
C GLU A 19 -42.18 -24.20 -9.66
N LYS A 20 -42.42 -25.17 -10.54
CA LYS A 20 -41.47 -25.75 -11.49
C LYS A 20 -41.13 -24.72 -12.57
N VAL A 21 -39.88 -24.26 -12.62
CA VAL A 21 -39.32 -23.54 -13.78
C VAL A 21 -38.16 -24.37 -14.34
N GLU A 22 -38.39 -25.03 -15.48
CA GLU A 22 -37.34 -25.65 -16.28
C GLU A 22 -36.33 -24.58 -16.72
N LYS A 23 -35.18 -24.49 -16.04
CA LYS A 23 -34.00 -23.79 -16.54
C LYS A 23 -33.02 -24.82 -17.09
N LYS A 24 -32.89 -24.82 -18.42
CA LYS A 24 -31.82 -25.45 -19.19
C LYS A 24 -30.48 -25.01 -18.58
N MET A 25 -29.72 -25.96 -18.03
CA MET A 25 -28.40 -25.71 -17.47
C MET A 25 -27.43 -25.53 -18.65
N PRO A 26 -26.69 -24.41 -18.77
CA PRO A 26 -25.60 -24.32 -19.73
C PRO A 26 -24.53 -25.37 -19.37
N SER A 27 -23.96 -26.05 -20.37
CA SER A 27 -22.94 -27.06 -20.17
C SER A 27 -21.58 -26.41 -19.91
N LEU A 28 -20.78 -27.06 -19.05
CA LEU A 28 -19.47 -26.60 -18.59
C LEU A 28 -18.48 -26.35 -19.74
N GLU A 29 -18.71 -26.93 -20.92
CA GLU A 29 -17.90 -26.72 -22.13
C GLU A 29 -18.05 -25.32 -22.72
N GLU A 30 -19.13 -24.58 -22.41
CA GLU A 30 -19.36 -23.22 -22.90
C GLU A 30 -18.62 -22.15 -22.09
N GLU A 31 -18.39 -22.41 -20.80
CA GLU A 31 -17.68 -21.46 -19.90
C GLU A 31 -16.16 -21.52 -20.02
N LEU A 32 -15.60 -22.58 -20.62
CA LEU A 32 -14.14 -22.74 -20.76
C LEU A 32 -13.58 -22.04 -22.01
N GLN A 33 -14.44 -21.72 -22.98
CA GLN A 33 -14.06 -21.13 -24.27
C GLN A 33 -13.64 -19.67 -24.15
N ASP A 34 -14.08 -19.00 -23.07
CA ASP A 34 -13.77 -17.59 -22.78
C ASP A 34 -12.49 -17.44 -21.93
N THR A 35 -11.78 -18.54 -21.66
CA THR A 35 -10.50 -18.47 -20.95
C THR A 35 -9.39 -18.08 -21.92
N ILE A 36 -8.71 -17.00 -21.57
CA ILE A 36 -7.61 -16.38 -22.33
C ILE A 36 -6.62 -17.47 -22.78
N ALA A 37 -6.33 -17.53 -24.08
CA ALA A 37 -5.46 -18.55 -24.67
C ALA A 37 -4.12 -18.65 -23.92
N VAL A 38 -3.70 -19.90 -23.62
CA VAL A 38 -2.47 -20.21 -22.88
C VAL A 38 -1.23 -19.56 -23.51
N ASP A 39 -1.20 -19.41 -24.84
CA ASP A 39 -0.11 -18.73 -25.55
C ASP A 39 -0.02 -17.23 -25.26
N VAL A 40 -1.14 -16.55 -25.00
CA VAL A 40 -1.17 -15.11 -24.69
C VAL A 40 -0.70 -14.84 -23.26
N VAL A 41 -1.05 -15.73 -22.32
CA VAL A 41 -0.53 -15.61 -20.94
C VAL A 41 0.95 -15.97 -20.88
N ALA A 42 1.42 -16.92 -21.69
CA ALA A 42 2.85 -17.26 -21.76
C ALA A 42 3.68 -16.06 -22.23
N ASP A 43 3.27 -15.37 -23.31
CA ASP A 43 3.99 -14.20 -23.81
C ASP A 43 4.05 -13.05 -22.78
N LEU A 44 2.97 -12.85 -21.99
CA LEU A 44 2.93 -11.85 -20.93
C LEU A 44 3.91 -12.15 -19.77
N PHE A 45 4.13 -13.43 -19.46
CA PHE A 45 5.12 -13.85 -18.45
C PHE A 45 6.56 -13.87 -18.99
N GLU A 46 6.74 -14.13 -20.29
CA GLU A 46 8.06 -14.23 -20.94
C GLU A 46 8.65 -12.83 -21.24
N ASN A 47 7.82 -11.86 -21.64
CA ASN A 47 8.24 -10.51 -22.05
C ASN A 47 8.10 -9.42 -20.98
N ALA A 48 7.68 -9.75 -19.75
CA ALA A 48 7.74 -8.81 -18.65
C ALA A 48 9.23 -8.48 -18.37
N PRO A 49 9.67 -7.21 -18.50
CA PRO A 49 11.06 -6.86 -18.25
C PRO A 49 11.39 -7.23 -16.79
N LYS A 50 12.20 -8.28 -16.63
CA LYS A 50 12.72 -8.74 -15.34
C LYS A 50 13.73 -7.73 -14.81
N LYS A 51 13.29 -6.52 -14.48
CA LYS A 51 13.97 -5.75 -13.44
C LYS A 51 13.69 -6.50 -12.15
N SER A 52 14.57 -7.46 -11.85
CA SER A 52 14.57 -8.18 -10.59
C SER A 52 14.37 -7.16 -9.47
N LEU A 53 13.42 -7.41 -8.58
CA LEU A 53 13.12 -6.54 -7.44
C LEU A 53 14.39 -6.24 -6.62
N ASN A 54 15.39 -7.13 -6.71
CA ASN A 54 16.72 -6.96 -6.13
C ASN A 54 17.50 -5.76 -6.72
N ASP A 55 17.30 -5.42 -7.99
CA ASP A 55 17.93 -4.27 -8.66
C ASP A 55 17.30 -2.93 -8.24
N ARG A 56 16.01 -2.96 -7.82
CA ARG A 56 15.32 -1.79 -7.24
C ARG A 56 15.76 -1.56 -5.80
N LEU A 57 15.92 -2.64 -5.03
CA LEU A 57 16.20 -2.61 -3.58
C LEU A 57 17.58 -2.07 -3.22
N HIS A 58 18.58 -2.15 -4.11
CA HIS A 58 19.93 -1.66 -3.86
C HIS A 58 20.10 -0.13 -3.95
N GLY A 59 19.04 0.62 -4.28
CA GLY A 59 19.08 2.09 -4.40
C GLY A 59 18.11 2.87 -3.49
N ASP A 60 17.30 2.18 -2.68
CA ASP A 60 16.33 2.81 -1.79
C ASP A 60 16.97 3.30 -0.49
N ILE A 61 16.55 4.49 -0.03
CA ILE A 61 16.98 5.06 1.25
C ILE A 61 16.52 4.16 2.39
N GLN A 62 17.47 3.62 3.15
CA GLN A 62 17.18 2.79 4.30
C GLN A 62 16.90 3.67 5.52
N ILE A 63 15.63 3.79 5.87
CA ILE A 63 15.17 4.52 7.07
C ILE A 63 14.68 3.48 8.08
N GLY A 64 15.27 3.48 9.28
CA GLY A 64 14.84 2.63 10.39
C GLY A 64 13.41 2.94 10.84
N LEU A 65 12.74 1.97 11.45
CA LEU A 65 11.35 2.15 11.92
C LEU A 65 11.22 3.33 12.91
N ASN A 66 12.15 3.45 13.86
CA ASN A 66 12.14 4.52 14.84
C ASN A 66 12.32 5.89 14.19
N ASP A 67 13.26 6.01 13.24
CA ASP A 67 13.47 7.24 12.49
C ASP A 67 12.26 7.56 11.62
N ARG A 68 11.66 6.58 10.96
CA ARG A 68 10.43 6.75 10.19
C ARG A 68 9.31 7.32 11.05
N ILE A 69 9.03 6.73 12.22
CA ILE A 69 7.98 7.20 13.12
C ILE A 69 8.28 8.62 13.60
N ALA A 70 9.54 8.89 13.94
CA ALA A 70 9.99 10.20 14.38
C ALA A 70 9.84 11.27 13.27
N PHE A 71 10.24 10.97 12.03
CA PHE A 71 10.10 11.90 10.91
C PHE A 71 8.65 12.12 10.54
N VAL A 72 7.85 11.06 10.45
CA VAL A 72 6.42 11.21 10.16
C VAL A 72 5.77 12.12 11.19
N LYS A 73 5.98 11.88 12.48
CA LYS A 73 5.37 12.67 13.56
C LYS A 73 5.90 14.09 13.65
N ASN A 74 7.21 14.29 13.52
CA ASN A 74 7.81 15.60 13.72
C ASN A 74 7.88 16.37 12.39
N LEU A 75 8.49 15.82 11.35
CA LEU A 75 8.74 16.53 10.10
C LEU A 75 7.52 16.60 9.17
N PHE A 76 6.60 15.64 9.25
CA PHE A 76 5.45 15.54 8.33
C PHE A 76 4.08 15.65 9.01
N ASP A 77 4.03 16.17 10.25
CA ASP A 77 2.79 16.39 11.02
C ASP A 77 1.93 15.13 11.23
N GLY A 78 2.56 13.95 11.26
CA GLY A 78 1.88 12.66 11.32
C GLY A 78 1.45 12.11 9.96
N SER A 79 1.69 12.84 8.88
CA SER A 79 1.31 12.45 7.52
C SER A 79 2.27 11.41 6.94
N GLN A 80 1.92 10.13 7.13
CA GLN A 80 2.70 9.01 6.60
C GLN A 80 2.69 8.98 5.06
N GLU A 81 1.61 9.44 4.42
CA GLU A 81 1.48 9.47 2.96
C GLU A 81 2.52 10.41 2.34
N ASP A 82 2.65 11.62 2.87
CA ASP A 82 3.63 12.61 2.41
C ASP A 82 5.06 12.14 2.63
N PHE A 83 5.35 11.54 3.77
CA PHE A 83 6.65 10.94 4.02
C PHE A 83 6.99 9.88 2.96
N ASN A 84 6.08 8.95 2.67
CA ASN A 84 6.32 7.91 1.65
C ASN A 84 6.49 8.52 0.25
N ARG A 85 5.74 9.56 -0.08
CA ARG A 85 5.88 10.30 -1.34
C ARG A 85 7.25 10.96 -1.45
N VAL A 86 7.69 11.66 -0.41
CA VAL A 86 9.00 12.32 -0.34
C VAL A 86 10.12 11.30 -0.44
N VAL A 87 10.05 10.20 0.32
CA VAL A 87 11.04 9.11 0.26
C VAL A 87 11.07 8.48 -1.13
N SER A 88 9.92 8.24 -1.75
CA SER A 88 9.86 7.70 -3.12
C SER A 88 10.54 8.63 -4.12
N GLN A 89 10.33 9.94 -4.01
CA GLN A 89 11.01 10.92 -4.86
C GLN A 89 12.51 10.95 -4.58
N LEU A 90 12.93 10.95 -3.31
CA LEU A 90 14.34 10.88 -2.94
C LEU A 90 15.01 9.60 -3.43
N ASN A 91 14.28 8.48 -3.52
CA ASN A 91 14.79 7.24 -4.10
C ASN A 91 15.04 7.38 -5.61
N THR A 92 14.22 8.15 -6.34
CA THR A 92 14.41 8.43 -7.77
C THR A 92 15.53 9.44 -8.07
N ILE A 93 15.91 10.25 -7.08
CA ILE A 93 16.99 11.22 -7.24
C ILE A 93 18.35 10.51 -7.25
N LYS A 94 19.24 10.97 -8.12
CA LYS A 94 20.56 10.36 -8.35
C LYS A 94 21.72 11.08 -7.65
N THR A 95 21.51 12.33 -7.22
CA THR A 95 22.57 13.14 -6.62
C THR A 95 22.15 13.76 -5.30
N GLU A 96 23.07 13.81 -4.35
CA GLU A 96 22.88 14.42 -3.03
C GLU A 96 22.43 15.88 -3.14
N LYS A 97 23.04 16.65 -4.06
CA LYS A 97 22.71 18.07 -4.29
C LYS A 97 21.26 18.25 -4.71
N GLU A 98 20.75 17.39 -5.58
CA GLU A 98 19.34 17.44 -6.00
C GLU A 98 18.41 17.03 -4.86
N ALA A 99 18.79 16.02 -4.07
CA ALA A 99 18.01 15.58 -2.92
C ALA A 99 17.88 16.70 -1.86
N LYS A 100 18.99 17.35 -1.51
CA LYS A 100 18.99 18.52 -0.60
C LYS A 100 18.16 19.67 -1.15
N LYS A 101 18.28 19.95 -2.45
CA LYS A 101 17.49 21.02 -3.09
C LYS A 101 16.01 20.70 -3.08
N PHE A 102 15.64 19.45 -3.34
CA PHE A 102 14.26 18.99 -3.29
C PHE A 102 13.68 19.18 -1.89
N ILE A 103 14.38 18.72 -0.85
CA ILE A 103 13.95 18.89 0.54
C ILE A 103 13.77 20.37 0.87
N ASN A 104 14.77 21.21 0.61
CA ASN A 104 14.71 22.64 0.96
C ASN A 104 13.67 23.44 0.14
N LYS A 105 13.35 23.04 -1.09
CA LYS A 105 12.43 23.79 -1.96
C LYS A 105 11.00 23.26 -1.99
N MET A 106 10.80 21.96 -1.77
CA MET A 106 9.50 21.32 -1.92
C MET A 106 8.95 20.82 -0.60
N VAL A 107 9.80 20.33 0.30
CA VAL A 107 9.37 19.73 1.57
C VAL A 107 9.40 20.76 2.69
N LYS A 108 10.55 21.38 2.93
CA LYS A 108 10.75 22.38 3.99
C LYS A 108 9.77 23.56 3.99
N PRO A 109 9.32 24.14 2.85
CA PRO A 109 8.33 25.21 2.91
C PRO A 109 6.90 24.73 3.15
N ASP A 110 6.64 23.43 2.99
CA ASP A 110 5.33 22.82 3.19
C ASP A 110 5.11 22.43 4.67
N TYR A 111 6.20 22.28 5.44
CA TYR A 111 6.18 21.83 6.83
C TYR A 111 7.00 22.73 7.75
N ASP A 112 6.57 22.89 9.01
CA ASP A 112 7.35 23.65 10.00
C ASP A 112 8.42 22.77 10.66
N TRP A 113 9.66 22.91 10.16
CA TRP A 113 10.85 22.22 10.65
C TRP A 113 11.69 23.08 11.61
N SER A 114 11.27 24.32 11.88
CA SER A 114 12.06 25.33 12.60
C SER A 114 12.41 24.89 14.03
N GLU A 115 11.50 24.19 14.70
CA GLU A 115 11.70 23.68 16.07
C GLU A 115 12.20 22.23 16.11
N LYS A 116 12.52 21.64 14.95
CA LYS A 116 12.79 20.21 14.78
C LYS A 116 14.14 19.98 14.10
N GLU A 117 15.11 20.84 14.39
CA GLU A 117 16.44 20.85 13.78
C GLU A 117 17.16 19.50 13.95
N GLU A 118 17.04 18.85 15.12
CA GLU A 118 17.62 17.52 15.37
C GLU A 118 17.08 16.44 14.42
N PHE A 119 15.78 16.51 14.09
CA PHE A 119 15.15 15.58 13.15
C PHE A 119 15.50 15.93 11.71
N GLU A 120 15.61 17.23 11.38
CA GLU A 120 16.08 17.71 10.08
C GLU A 120 17.50 17.19 9.79
N GLU A 121 18.44 17.39 10.72
CA GLU A 121 19.82 16.95 10.57
C GLU A 121 19.91 15.42 10.40
N ARG A 122 19.15 14.66 11.21
CA ARG A 122 19.07 13.21 11.05
C ARG A 122 18.51 12.79 9.70
N PHE A 123 17.42 13.43 9.26
CA PHE A 123 16.80 13.11 7.97
C PHE A 123 17.77 13.40 6.82
N MET A 124 18.45 14.55 6.85
CA MET A 124 19.49 14.89 5.87
C MET A 124 20.65 13.88 5.90
N ALA A 125 21.16 13.50 7.07
CA ALA A 125 22.25 12.54 7.19
C ALA A 125 21.89 11.17 6.60
N ILE A 126 20.65 10.71 6.78
CA ILE A 126 20.18 9.44 6.18
C ILE A 126 20.09 9.56 4.66
N VAL A 127 19.60 10.69 4.16
CA VAL A 127 19.53 10.97 2.72
C VAL A 127 20.93 11.02 2.13
N GLU A 128 21.90 11.70 2.76
CA GLU A 128 23.29 11.77 2.34
C GLU A 128 23.96 10.40 2.33
N ARG A 129 23.70 9.56 3.33
CA ARG A 129 24.23 8.19 3.41
C ARG A 129 23.81 7.31 2.23
N LYS A 130 22.69 7.60 1.57
CA LYS A 130 22.29 6.87 0.35
C LYS A 130 23.15 7.25 -0.87
N PHE A 131 23.79 8.42 -0.86
CA PHE A 131 24.61 8.91 -1.97
C PHE A 131 26.13 8.81 -1.72
N ALA A 132 26.55 8.52 -0.47
CA ALA A 132 27.93 8.29 -0.06
C ALA A 132 28.38 6.84 -0.33
#